data_AF-A0A139WXD2-F1
#
_entry.id   AF-A0A139WXD2-F1
#
_cell.length_a   1.000
_cell.length_b   1.000
_cell.length_c   1.000
_cell.angle_alpha   90.00
_cell.angle_beta   90.00
_cell.angle_gamma   90.00
#
_symmetry.space_group_name_H-M   'P 1'
#
loop_
_entity.id
_entity.type
_entity.pdbx_description
1 polymer ?
#
loop_
_entity_poly.entity_id
_entity_poly.type
_entity_poly.pdbx_seq_one_letter_code
_entity_poly.pdbx_strand_id
1 'polypeptide(L)'
;MSLILTNTQQWCLDYEAASAKDKHLLMVEALENPIPSKVIEESDLGILLVELVDELGSNNLISDALALMEKVQQQQPELYAQEFQYLDTLQVKYYLFSNQPELLSYCLAQFKNDPISSIDQMMSSLVEYLRFYGATREIVDLCKSTYQPIKNSQEVLPGTEDELASVILIDLMEKVYRQLQQGETVDWDAFGDAAKQYVTEESQLWIAEVRRNLTKEIEVNQQFFADFKTEQKRDDNLRALSLAFSIYMAVQKQVSFITSQRLWGAFFEFLSSRKLPRNQLSYPDQFFTFSEETLDKHIAQLIGGLLSDGQAEAAAVLWGTPYVYDFLLNKQVIGQAVHQQAIAVTNVLKQKMIEFFDKYLWQLDFVHRWLPPDSVSEADFTAEATLFARSIEKVTPLATEPGKGNLESFYNQFKDFDLDITDEEESQFLPNPRPSEPPDIKSEKPPKKRKSPLMQAADLFDRNNSSKGKQKKKR
;
A
#
# COMPACT_ATOMS: atom_id res chain seq x y z
N MET A 1 -30.72 7.12 28.43
CA MET A 1 -30.04 8.23 27.73
C MET A 1 -28.56 7.96 27.91
N SER A 2 -27.80 7.76 26.84
CA SER A 2 -26.40 7.33 26.90
C SER A 2 -25.56 8.25 27.80
N LEU A 3 -24.59 7.69 28.53
CA LEU A 3 -23.72 8.46 29.41
C LEU A 3 -22.96 9.56 28.66
N ILE A 4 -22.60 9.32 27.39
CA ILE A 4 -21.91 10.31 26.55
C ILE A 4 -22.73 11.59 26.35
N LEU A 5 -24.06 11.49 26.35
CA LEU A 5 -24.99 12.61 26.17
C LEU A 5 -25.27 13.38 27.45
N THR A 6 -25.03 12.75 28.61
CA THR A 6 -25.38 13.32 29.93
C THR A 6 -24.16 13.79 30.71
N ASN A 7 -23.00 13.15 30.51
CA ASN A 7 -21.73 13.50 31.11
C ASN A 7 -20.56 13.01 30.25
N THR A 8 -20.25 13.73 29.16
CA THR A 8 -19.19 13.40 28.20
C THR A 8 -17.83 13.19 28.87
N GLN A 9 -17.46 14.04 29.82
CA GLN A 9 -16.17 13.92 30.52
C GLN A 9 -16.06 12.59 31.28
N GLN A 10 -17.12 12.17 31.97
CA GLN A 10 -17.12 10.88 32.66
C GLN A 10 -17.06 9.72 31.66
N TRP A 11 -17.79 9.81 30.55
CA TRP A 11 -17.74 8.78 29.50
C TRP A 11 -16.32 8.60 28.94
N CYS A 12 -15.58 9.69 28.67
CA CYS A 12 -14.20 9.60 28.20
C CYS A 12 -13.29 8.91 29.24
N LEU A 13 -13.42 9.26 30.53
CA LEU A 13 -12.66 8.62 31.60
C LEU A 13 -12.97 7.12 31.73
N ASP A 14 -14.25 6.76 31.61
CA ASP A 14 -14.69 5.37 31.65
C ASP A 14 -14.17 4.60 30.43
N TYR A 15 -14.18 5.21 29.24
CA TYR A 15 -13.67 4.63 28.01
C TYR A 15 -12.16 4.40 28.06
N GLU A 16 -11.38 5.38 28.51
CA GLU A 16 -9.92 5.25 28.63
C GLU A 16 -9.51 4.15 29.62
N ALA A 17 -10.26 3.99 30.72
CA ALA A 17 -10.01 2.98 31.75
C ALA A 17 -10.57 1.60 31.41
N ALA A 18 -11.41 1.48 30.37
CA ALA A 18 -12.10 0.25 30.00
C ALA A 18 -11.16 -0.78 29.34
N SER A 19 -11.55 -2.06 29.46
CA SER A 19 -10.99 -3.13 28.64
C SER A 19 -11.38 -2.95 27.17
N ALA A 20 -10.66 -3.58 26.23
CA ALA A 20 -11.01 -3.52 24.81
C ALA A 20 -12.47 -3.95 24.54
N LYS A 21 -12.91 -5.01 25.23
CA LYS A 21 -14.29 -5.48 25.17
C LYS A 21 -15.29 -4.44 25.69
N ASP A 22 -14.98 -3.78 26.79
CA ASP A 22 -15.87 -2.78 27.39
C ASP A 22 -15.86 -1.47 26.57
N LYS A 23 -14.74 -1.09 25.96
CA LYS A 23 -14.65 0.03 24.99
C LYS A 23 -15.60 -0.21 23.81
N HIS A 24 -15.58 -1.41 23.24
CA HIS A 24 -16.52 -1.79 22.18
C HIS A 24 -17.98 -1.60 22.62
N LEU A 25 -18.35 -2.10 23.81
CA LEU A 25 -19.71 -1.96 24.34
C LEU A 25 -20.09 -0.49 24.58
N LEU A 26 -19.19 0.30 25.17
CA LEU A 26 -19.39 1.73 25.42
C LEU A 26 -19.58 2.53 24.13
N MET A 27 -18.80 2.21 23.08
CA MET A 27 -18.93 2.84 21.77
C MET A 27 -20.27 2.48 21.11
N VAL A 28 -20.63 1.19 21.14
CA VAL A 28 -21.92 0.73 20.60
C VAL A 28 -23.09 1.39 21.34
N GLU A 29 -23.03 1.52 22.67
CA GLU A 29 -24.04 2.22 23.46
C GLU A 29 -24.11 3.71 23.12
N ALA A 30 -22.96 4.39 22.97
CA ALA A 30 -22.89 5.80 22.58
C ALA A 30 -23.60 6.04 21.24
N LEU A 31 -23.41 5.14 20.28
CA LEU A 31 -23.99 5.23 18.94
C LEU A 31 -25.46 4.79 18.85
N GLU A 32 -26.13 4.43 19.95
CA GLU A 32 -27.58 4.14 19.92
C GLU A 32 -28.44 5.38 19.64
N ASN A 33 -27.90 6.58 19.86
CA ASN A 33 -28.60 7.83 19.65
C ASN A 33 -27.69 8.82 18.90
N PRO A 34 -28.27 9.79 18.17
CA PRO A 34 -27.50 10.89 17.61
C PRO A 34 -26.67 11.64 18.67
N ILE A 35 -25.36 11.74 18.46
CA ILE A 35 -24.40 12.42 19.32
C ILE A 35 -24.21 13.84 18.77
N PRO A 36 -24.38 14.90 19.58
CA PRO A 36 -24.15 16.27 19.12
C PRO A 36 -22.71 16.48 18.66
N SER A 37 -22.50 17.24 17.56
CA SER A 37 -21.16 17.49 16.99
C SER A 37 -20.16 18.03 18.01
N LYS A 38 -20.61 18.88 18.94
CA LYS A 38 -19.77 19.38 20.03
C LYS A 38 -19.20 18.27 20.92
N VAL A 39 -19.99 17.23 21.20
CA VAL A 39 -19.56 16.08 22.01
C VAL A 39 -18.57 15.21 21.23
N ILE A 40 -18.80 15.04 19.92
CA ILE A 40 -17.87 14.35 19.02
C ILE A 40 -16.50 15.03 19.05
N GLU A 41 -16.46 16.36 18.89
CA GLU A 41 -15.23 17.15 18.93
C GLU A 41 -14.54 17.13 20.31
N GLU A 42 -15.30 17.27 21.40
CA GLU A 42 -14.74 17.30 22.77
C GLU A 42 -14.17 15.95 23.21
N SER A 43 -14.67 14.84 22.67
CA SER A 43 -14.24 13.48 23.00
C SER A 43 -13.26 12.86 22.00
N ASP A 44 -12.99 13.55 20.89
CA ASP A 44 -12.18 13.03 19.77
C ASP A 44 -12.72 11.67 19.25
N LEU A 45 -14.05 11.58 19.13
CA LEU A 45 -14.74 10.31 18.92
C LEU A 45 -14.33 9.63 17.59
N GLY A 46 -13.93 10.41 16.59
CA GLY A 46 -13.46 9.90 15.29
C GLY A 46 -12.21 9.02 15.46
N ILE A 47 -11.20 9.52 16.17
CA ILE A 47 -9.97 8.76 16.42
C ILE A 47 -10.27 7.51 17.25
N LEU A 48 -11.07 7.64 18.32
CA LEU A 48 -11.43 6.49 19.17
C LEU A 48 -12.20 5.40 18.39
N LEU A 49 -13.01 5.81 17.41
CA LEU A 49 -13.71 4.89 16.52
C LEU A 49 -12.73 4.17 15.58
N VAL A 50 -11.81 4.90 14.94
CA VAL A 50 -10.80 4.32 14.06
C VAL A 50 -9.94 3.30 14.81
N GLU A 51 -9.43 3.66 15.99
CA GLU A 51 -8.63 2.76 16.84
C GLU A 51 -9.38 1.47 17.19
N LEU A 52 -10.69 1.57 17.48
CA LEU A 52 -11.51 0.42 17.81
C LEU A 52 -11.77 -0.47 16.58
N VAL A 53 -12.02 0.12 15.41
CA VAL A 53 -12.18 -0.64 14.16
C VAL A 53 -10.89 -1.36 13.79
N ASP A 54 -9.74 -0.70 13.94
CA ASP A 54 -8.42 -1.31 13.73
C ASP A 54 -8.19 -2.46 14.73
N GLU A 55 -8.53 -2.27 16.01
CA GLU A 55 -8.41 -3.33 17.02
C GLU A 55 -9.31 -4.54 16.68
N LEU A 56 -10.57 -4.31 16.27
CA LEU A 56 -11.46 -5.38 15.82
C LEU A 56 -10.89 -6.11 14.58
N GLY A 57 -10.37 -5.34 13.62
CA GLY A 57 -9.71 -5.85 12.41
C GLY A 57 -8.51 -6.73 12.72
N SER A 58 -7.58 -6.25 13.55
CA SER A 58 -6.38 -6.97 14.01
C SER A 58 -6.69 -8.26 14.77
N ASN A 59 -7.87 -8.34 15.38
CA ASN A 59 -8.34 -9.53 16.09
C ASN A 59 -9.21 -10.47 15.22
N ASN A 60 -9.33 -10.20 13.92
CA ASN A 60 -10.21 -10.90 12.97
C ASN A 60 -11.70 -10.90 13.38
N LEU A 61 -12.13 -9.90 14.16
CA LEU A 61 -13.53 -9.65 14.51
C LEU A 61 -14.22 -8.84 13.41
N ILE A 62 -14.09 -9.30 12.16
CA ILE A 62 -14.46 -8.54 10.96
C ILE A 62 -15.96 -8.22 10.93
N SER A 63 -16.82 -9.18 11.30
CA SER A 63 -18.26 -8.96 11.36
C SER A 63 -18.65 -7.87 12.36
N ASP A 64 -17.96 -7.80 13.50
CA ASP A 64 -18.20 -6.78 14.52
C ASP A 64 -17.73 -5.40 14.02
N ALA A 65 -16.57 -5.34 13.36
CA ALA A 65 -16.08 -4.11 12.74
C ALA A 65 -17.03 -3.57 11.67
N LEU A 66 -17.51 -4.44 10.76
CA LEU A 66 -18.48 -4.08 9.72
C LEU A 66 -19.80 -3.58 10.33
N ALA A 67 -20.32 -4.27 11.35
CA ALA A 67 -21.55 -3.86 12.04
C ALA A 67 -21.40 -2.50 12.74
N LEU A 68 -20.23 -2.23 13.35
CA LEU A 68 -19.93 -0.94 13.96
C LEU A 68 -19.88 0.17 12.91
N MET A 69 -19.19 -0.06 11.80
CA MET A 69 -19.11 0.91 10.69
C MET A 69 -20.48 1.21 10.08
N GLU A 70 -21.32 0.19 9.87
CA GLU A 70 -22.70 0.39 9.40
C GLU A 70 -23.52 1.23 10.40
N LYS A 71 -23.34 0.99 11.71
CA LYS A 71 -24.02 1.77 12.75
C LYS A 71 -23.61 3.25 12.73
N VAL A 72 -22.31 3.54 12.60
CA VAL A 72 -21.80 4.91 12.45
C VAL A 72 -22.34 5.53 11.16
N GLN A 73 -22.29 4.76 10.06
CA GLN A 73 -23.08 4.90 8.83
C GLN A 73 -24.42 5.61 9.02
N GLN A 74 -25.29 4.91 9.73
CA GLN A 74 -26.70 5.25 9.85
C GLN A 74 -26.96 6.34 10.88
N GLN A 75 -26.21 6.35 11.98
CA GLN A 75 -26.49 7.20 13.15
C GLN A 75 -25.65 8.48 13.18
N GLN A 76 -24.46 8.47 12.59
CA GLN A 76 -23.50 9.58 12.53
C GLN A 76 -22.87 9.71 11.13
N PRO A 77 -23.64 9.97 10.06
CA PRO A 77 -23.12 10.01 8.69
C PRO A 77 -22.03 11.08 8.50
N GLU A 78 -22.09 12.20 9.22
CA GLU A 78 -21.07 13.25 9.17
C GLU A 78 -19.73 12.79 9.79
N LEU A 79 -19.78 12.08 10.93
CA LEU A 79 -18.59 11.48 11.54
C LEU A 79 -17.99 10.40 10.64
N TYR A 80 -18.83 9.56 10.03
CA TYR A 80 -18.36 8.58 9.07
C TYR A 80 -17.64 9.24 7.89
N ALA A 81 -18.20 10.30 7.32
CA ALA A 81 -17.62 11.03 6.21
C ALA A 81 -16.31 11.76 6.58
N GLN A 82 -16.06 12.03 7.87
CA GLN A 82 -14.78 12.61 8.33
C GLN A 82 -13.66 11.57 8.40
N GLU A 83 -14.00 10.32 8.75
CA GLU A 83 -13.05 9.24 9.00
C GLU A 83 -13.06 8.13 7.94
N PHE A 84 -13.79 8.32 6.84
CA PHE A 84 -14.08 7.27 5.86
C PHE A 84 -12.82 6.61 5.32
N GLN A 85 -11.73 7.36 5.15
CA GLN A 85 -10.48 6.86 4.60
C GLN A 85 -9.94 5.69 5.43
N TYR A 86 -10.03 5.78 6.75
CA TYR A 86 -9.57 4.74 7.66
C TYR A 86 -10.59 3.58 7.73
N LEU A 87 -11.88 3.91 7.84
CA LEU A 87 -12.95 2.92 7.98
C LEU A 87 -13.13 2.06 6.72
N ASP A 88 -13.19 2.68 5.54
CA ASP A 88 -13.45 2.01 4.26
C ASP A 88 -12.29 1.11 3.82
N THR A 89 -11.07 1.34 4.33
CA THR A 89 -9.90 0.51 3.99
C THR A 89 -10.11 -0.96 4.39
N LEU A 90 -10.60 -1.22 5.61
CA LEU A 90 -10.89 -2.58 6.06
C LEU A 90 -12.01 -3.23 5.22
N GLN A 91 -13.05 -2.46 4.89
CA GLN A 91 -14.16 -2.93 4.05
C GLN A 91 -13.67 -3.34 2.66
N VAL A 92 -12.83 -2.52 2.03
CA VAL A 92 -12.29 -2.83 0.70
C VAL A 92 -11.46 -4.11 0.74
N LYS A 93 -10.54 -4.25 1.71
CA LYS A 93 -9.75 -5.49 1.86
C LYS A 93 -10.65 -6.72 2.02
N TYR A 94 -11.68 -6.62 2.87
CA TYR A 94 -12.62 -7.71 3.11
C TYR A 94 -13.47 -8.05 1.86
N TYR A 95 -13.97 -7.06 1.13
CA TYR A 95 -14.77 -7.30 -0.08
C TYR A 95 -13.94 -7.81 -1.24
N LEU A 96 -12.67 -7.40 -1.35
CA LEU A 96 -11.71 -7.99 -2.27
C LEU A 96 -11.48 -9.47 -1.93
N PHE A 97 -11.15 -9.77 -0.68
CA PHE A 97 -10.97 -11.15 -0.18
C PHE A 97 -12.22 -12.01 -0.42
N SER A 98 -13.40 -11.50 -0.05
CA SER A 98 -14.68 -12.23 -0.17
C SER A 98 -15.20 -12.30 -1.61
N ASN A 99 -14.49 -11.69 -2.57
CA ASN A 99 -14.84 -11.62 -3.99
C ASN A 99 -16.25 -11.04 -4.22
N GLN A 100 -16.52 -9.89 -3.60
CA GLN A 100 -17.79 -9.14 -3.68
C GLN A 100 -17.57 -7.76 -4.34
N PRO A 101 -17.18 -7.71 -5.63
CA PRO A 101 -16.80 -6.47 -6.30
C PRO A 101 -17.95 -5.45 -6.40
N GLU A 102 -19.20 -5.89 -6.36
CA GLU A 102 -20.38 -5.02 -6.36
C GLU A 102 -20.42 -4.07 -5.15
N LEU A 103 -19.88 -4.50 -4.00
CA LEU A 103 -19.85 -3.71 -2.77
C LEU A 103 -18.72 -2.68 -2.76
N LEU A 104 -17.66 -2.89 -3.57
CA LEU A 104 -16.54 -1.95 -3.67
C LEU A 104 -16.97 -0.57 -4.17
N SER A 105 -17.97 -0.52 -5.06
CA SER A 105 -18.45 0.74 -5.63
C SER A 105 -18.90 1.74 -4.56
N TYR A 106 -19.44 1.25 -3.44
CA TYR A 106 -19.88 2.06 -2.32
C TYR A 106 -18.70 2.64 -1.54
N CYS A 107 -17.75 1.79 -1.13
CA CYS A 107 -16.55 2.21 -0.39
C CYS A 107 -15.70 3.19 -1.22
N LEU A 108 -15.56 2.93 -2.52
CA LEU A 108 -14.75 3.77 -3.41
C LEU A 108 -15.42 5.11 -3.75
N ALA A 109 -16.71 5.30 -3.46
CA ALA A 109 -17.41 6.53 -3.81
C ALA A 109 -16.86 7.74 -3.05
N GLN A 110 -16.51 7.58 -1.77
CA GLN A 110 -15.99 8.69 -0.97
C GLN A 110 -14.59 9.12 -1.40
N PHE A 111 -13.70 8.18 -1.70
CA PHE A 111 -12.38 8.48 -2.27
C PHE A 111 -12.47 9.26 -3.60
N LYS A 112 -13.52 9.03 -4.40
CA LYS A 112 -13.77 9.79 -5.63
C LYS A 112 -14.33 11.18 -5.37
N ASN A 113 -15.16 11.32 -4.33
CA ASN A 113 -15.81 12.58 -3.98
C ASN A 113 -14.87 13.54 -3.24
N ASP A 114 -13.96 13.00 -2.42
CA ASP A 114 -12.96 13.78 -1.68
C ASP A 114 -11.54 13.16 -1.81
N PRO A 115 -10.94 13.23 -3.02
CA PRO A 115 -9.66 12.58 -3.28
C PRO A 115 -8.47 13.26 -2.61
N ILE A 116 -8.55 14.56 -2.32
CA ILE A 116 -7.42 15.31 -1.75
C ILE A 116 -7.22 14.94 -0.28
N SER A 117 -8.30 14.89 0.50
CA SER A 117 -8.21 14.55 1.93
C SER A 117 -7.83 13.08 2.17
N SER A 118 -8.16 12.20 1.22
CA SER A 118 -7.96 10.75 1.33
C SER A 118 -6.73 10.23 0.59
N ILE A 119 -5.92 11.11 -0.01
CA ILE A 119 -4.84 10.70 -0.91
C ILE A 119 -3.81 9.79 -0.25
N ASP A 120 -3.42 10.07 0.99
CA ASP A 120 -2.40 9.29 1.71
C ASP A 120 -2.85 7.85 1.92
N GLN A 121 -4.11 7.65 2.34
CA GLN A 121 -4.69 6.33 2.54
C GLN A 121 -4.97 5.61 1.21
N MET A 122 -5.38 6.39 0.19
CA MET A 122 -5.61 5.86 -1.15
C MET A 122 -4.32 5.30 -1.76
N MET A 123 -3.19 6.00 -1.62
CA MET A 123 -1.89 5.60 -2.17
C MET A 123 -1.18 4.54 -1.33
N SER A 124 -1.23 4.66 0.00
CA SER A 124 -0.51 3.73 0.89
C SER A 124 -1.11 2.33 0.97
N SER A 125 -2.41 2.18 0.66
CA SER A 125 -3.12 0.92 0.85
C SER A 125 -4.06 0.61 -0.31
N LEU A 126 -5.08 1.46 -0.54
CA LEU A 126 -6.21 1.12 -1.41
C LEU A 126 -5.81 0.74 -2.84
N VAL A 127 -4.94 1.52 -3.47
CA VAL A 127 -4.48 1.27 -4.85
C VAL A 127 -3.73 -0.05 -4.98
N GLU A 128 -2.87 -0.40 -4.03
CA GLU A 128 -2.11 -1.65 -4.09
C GLU A 128 -3.01 -2.87 -3.90
N TYR A 129 -3.96 -2.82 -2.97
CA TYR A 129 -4.93 -3.91 -2.80
C TYR A 129 -5.80 -4.10 -4.05
N LEU A 130 -6.40 -3.03 -4.60
CA LEU A 130 -7.18 -3.13 -5.83
C LEU A 130 -6.34 -3.70 -6.98
N ARG A 131 -5.08 -3.28 -7.08
CA ARG A 131 -4.13 -3.72 -8.10
C ARG A 131 -3.82 -5.21 -7.98
N PHE A 132 -3.41 -5.69 -6.81
CA PHE A 132 -2.96 -7.07 -6.66
C PHE A 132 -4.11 -8.09 -6.67
N TYR A 133 -5.28 -7.71 -6.17
CA TYR A 133 -6.50 -8.52 -6.27
C TYR A 133 -7.09 -8.58 -7.69
N GLY A 134 -6.56 -7.79 -8.63
CA GLY A 134 -7.02 -7.78 -10.02
C GLY A 134 -8.34 -7.03 -10.25
N ALA A 135 -8.73 -6.12 -9.33
CA ALA A 135 -9.92 -5.26 -9.44
C ALA A 135 -9.70 -4.13 -10.46
N THR A 136 -9.42 -4.54 -11.71
CA THR A 136 -8.92 -3.69 -12.80
C THR A 136 -9.93 -2.61 -13.18
N ARG A 137 -11.23 -2.92 -13.16
CA ARG A 137 -12.27 -1.93 -13.48
C ARG A 137 -12.33 -0.86 -12.40
N GLU A 138 -12.31 -1.29 -11.14
CA GLU A 138 -12.47 -0.46 -9.96
C GLU A 138 -11.29 0.50 -9.79
N ILE A 139 -10.06 0.00 -9.93
CA ILE A 139 -8.85 0.83 -9.82
C ILE A 139 -8.74 1.84 -10.96
N VAL A 140 -9.05 1.46 -12.20
CA VAL A 140 -9.00 2.37 -13.35
C VAL A 140 -10.05 3.47 -13.22
N ASP A 141 -11.26 3.13 -12.75
CA ASP A 141 -12.33 4.09 -12.52
C ASP A 141 -11.94 5.08 -11.40
N LEU A 142 -11.41 4.57 -10.28
CA LEU A 142 -10.88 5.40 -9.19
C LEU A 142 -9.80 6.37 -9.71
N CYS A 143 -8.73 5.86 -10.32
CA CYS A 143 -7.64 6.70 -10.82
C CYS A 143 -8.10 7.74 -11.85
N LYS A 144 -9.05 7.41 -12.74
CA LYS A 144 -9.59 8.37 -13.71
C LYS A 144 -10.38 9.48 -13.03
N SER A 145 -11.20 9.16 -12.04
CA SER A 145 -12.02 10.13 -11.32
C SER A 145 -11.17 11.07 -10.45
N THR A 146 -10.07 10.58 -9.88
CA THR A 146 -9.25 11.34 -8.93
C THR A 146 -8.06 12.06 -9.57
N TYR A 147 -7.61 11.65 -10.77
CA TYR A 147 -6.42 12.23 -11.42
C TYR A 147 -6.46 13.76 -11.56
N GLN A 148 -7.53 14.34 -12.11
CA GLN A 148 -7.60 15.79 -12.32
C GLN A 148 -7.67 16.58 -11.00
N PRO A 149 -8.50 16.21 -10.01
CA PRO A 149 -8.46 16.82 -8.68
C PRO A 149 -7.06 16.81 -8.04
N ILE A 150 -6.38 15.66 -8.09
CA ILE A 150 -5.04 15.50 -7.51
C ILE A 150 -3.99 16.34 -8.24
N LYS A 151 -3.93 16.22 -9.57
CA LYS A 151 -2.97 16.96 -10.41
C LYS A 151 -3.04 18.47 -10.24
N ASN A 152 -4.24 19.01 -10.01
CA ASN A 152 -4.46 20.45 -9.91
C ASN A 152 -4.38 20.96 -8.45
N SER A 153 -4.19 20.07 -7.47
CA SER A 153 -4.11 20.44 -6.06
C SER A 153 -2.72 20.94 -5.69
N GLN A 154 -2.67 21.95 -4.82
CA GLN A 154 -1.42 22.41 -4.18
C GLN A 154 -1.19 21.74 -2.82
N GLU A 155 -2.16 20.97 -2.33
CA GLU A 155 -2.12 20.27 -1.04
C GLU A 155 -1.53 18.87 -1.16
N VAL A 156 -1.43 18.34 -2.39
CA VAL A 156 -0.88 17.02 -2.68
C VAL A 156 0.56 17.12 -3.11
N LEU A 157 1.39 16.17 -2.69
CA LEU A 157 2.79 16.08 -3.11
C LEU A 157 2.88 15.93 -4.64
N PRO A 158 3.65 16.78 -5.34
CA PRO A 158 3.85 16.65 -6.78
C PRO A 158 4.40 15.26 -7.16
N GLY A 159 3.88 14.68 -8.24
CA GLY A 159 4.22 13.34 -8.72
C GLY A 159 3.24 12.26 -8.26
N THR A 160 2.36 12.54 -7.30
CA THR A 160 1.30 11.59 -6.89
C THR A 160 0.34 11.29 -8.07
N GLU A 161 0.11 12.27 -8.93
CA GLU A 161 -0.69 12.12 -10.14
C GLU A 161 -0.06 11.16 -11.16
N ASP A 162 1.27 10.98 -11.14
CA ASP A 162 1.98 10.08 -12.06
C ASP A 162 1.65 8.62 -11.75
N GLU A 163 1.50 8.27 -10.47
CA GLU A 163 1.05 6.94 -10.04
C GLU A 163 -0.37 6.63 -10.54
N LEU A 164 -1.28 7.60 -10.45
CA LEU A 164 -2.64 7.47 -10.98
C LEU A 164 -2.63 7.35 -12.52
N ALA A 165 -1.82 8.17 -13.19
CA ALA A 165 -1.64 8.14 -14.63
C ALA A 165 -1.08 6.78 -15.10
N SER A 166 -0.13 6.20 -14.37
CA SER A 166 0.49 4.93 -14.70
C SER A 166 -0.54 3.80 -14.82
N VAL A 167 -1.47 3.70 -13.85
CA VAL A 167 -2.55 2.71 -13.85
C VAL A 167 -3.43 2.86 -15.11
N ILE A 168 -3.77 4.09 -15.47
CA ILE A 168 -4.61 4.39 -16.65
C ILE A 168 -3.88 4.03 -17.94
N LEU A 169 -2.61 4.41 -18.06
CA LEU A 169 -1.79 4.16 -19.23
C LEU A 169 -1.56 2.65 -19.43
N ILE A 170 -1.33 1.90 -18.36
CA ILE A 170 -1.14 0.45 -18.41
C ILE A 170 -2.44 -0.27 -18.82
N ASP A 171 -3.61 0.17 -18.34
CA ASP A 171 -4.91 -0.34 -18.82
C ASP A 171 -5.12 -0.08 -20.32
N LEU A 172 -4.72 1.10 -20.82
CA LEU A 172 -4.75 1.39 -22.26
C LEU A 172 -3.85 0.44 -23.05
N MET A 173 -2.64 0.16 -22.55
CA MET A 173 -1.72 -0.79 -23.17
C MET A 173 -2.31 -2.21 -23.24
N GLU A 174 -2.95 -2.68 -22.16
CA GLU A 174 -3.58 -4.00 -22.14
C GLU A 174 -4.75 -4.10 -23.13
N LYS A 175 -5.57 -3.05 -23.23
CA LYS A 175 -6.67 -3.01 -24.21
C LYS A 175 -6.17 -3.11 -25.64
N VAL A 176 -5.11 -2.36 -25.97
CA VAL A 176 -4.45 -2.45 -27.28
C VAL A 176 -3.90 -3.86 -27.52
N TYR A 177 -3.26 -4.47 -26.52
CA TYR A 177 -2.78 -5.83 -26.64
C TYR A 177 -3.91 -6.83 -26.91
N ARG A 178 -5.05 -6.73 -26.23
CA ARG A 178 -6.23 -7.58 -26.46
C ARG A 178 -6.79 -7.42 -27.88
N GLN A 179 -6.84 -6.20 -28.42
CA GLN A 179 -7.22 -5.95 -29.82
C GLN A 179 -6.28 -6.65 -30.79
N LEU A 180 -4.96 -6.53 -30.58
CA LEU A 180 -3.95 -7.21 -31.40
C LEU A 180 -4.11 -8.73 -31.38
N GLN A 181 -4.39 -9.33 -30.21
CA GLN A 181 -4.64 -10.77 -30.06
C GLN A 181 -5.89 -11.24 -30.82
N GLN A 182 -6.89 -10.37 -30.98
CA GLN A 182 -8.11 -10.65 -31.74
C GLN A 182 -7.92 -10.45 -33.25
N GLY A 183 -6.73 -10.06 -33.70
CA GLY A 183 -6.44 -9.75 -35.10
C GLY A 183 -7.02 -8.42 -35.57
N GLU A 184 -7.43 -7.55 -34.63
CA GLU A 184 -7.96 -6.23 -34.94
C GLU A 184 -6.84 -5.24 -35.27
N THR A 185 -7.17 -4.25 -36.12
CA THR A 185 -6.27 -3.14 -36.41
C THR A 185 -6.33 -2.10 -35.29
N VAL A 186 -5.17 -1.75 -34.73
CA VAL A 186 -5.08 -0.70 -33.70
C VAL A 186 -5.02 0.68 -34.34
N ASP A 187 -5.92 1.57 -33.90
CA ASP A 187 -5.84 3.00 -34.18
C ASP A 187 -4.85 3.66 -33.20
N TRP A 188 -3.61 3.81 -33.65
CA TRP A 188 -2.53 4.38 -32.86
C TRP A 188 -2.69 5.88 -32.59
N ASP A 189 -3.43 6.59 -33.45
CA ASP A 189 -3.71 8.01 -33.26
C ASP A 189 -4.74 8.20 -32.13
N ALA A 190 -5.82 7.40 -32.14
CA ALA A 190 -6.80 7.39 -31.05
C ALA A 190 -6.19 6.95 -29.71
N PHE A 191 -5.30 5.95 -29.72
CA PHE A 191 -4.54 5.55 -28.54
C PHE A 191 -3.69 6.70 -28.00
N GLY A 192 -2.94 7.38 -28.87
CA GLY A 192 -2.13 8.54 -28.49
C GLY A 192 -2.96 9.68 -27.93
N ASP A 193 -4.12 9.96 -28.53
CA ASP A 193 -5.05 10.98 -28.06
C ASP A 193 -5.62 10.68 -26.66
N ALA A 194 -5.91 9.40 -26.38
CA ALA A 194 -6.35 8.98 -25.05
C ALA A 194 -5.24 9.13 -23.99
N ALA A 195 -3.99 8.84 -24.38
CA ALA A 195 -2.84 8.87 -23.48
C ALA A 195 -2.30 10.29 -23.19
N LYS A 196 -2.44 11.25 -24.12
CA LYS A 196 -1.73 12.54 -24.06
C LYS A 196 -1.95 13.36 -22.78
N GLN A 197 -3.07 13.19 -22.10
CA GLN A 197 -3.38 13.93 -20.87
C GLN A 197 -2.71 13.33 -19.62
N TYR A 198 -2.19 12.10 -19.74
CA TYR A 198 -1.59 11.31 -18.67
C TYR A 198 -0.07 11.12 -18.87
N VAL A 199 0.43 11.24 -20.09
CA VAL A 199 1.87 11.16 -20.35
C VAL A 199 2.53 12.51 -20.06
N THR A 200 3.47 12.52 -19.11
CA THR A 200 4.26 13.70 -18.74
C THR A 200 5.46 13.94 -19.67
N GLU A 201 5.99 12.89 -20.28
CA GLU A 201 7.12 12.93 -21.23
C GLU A 201 6.68 13.15 -22.70
N GLU A 202 7.64 13.07 -23.65
CA GLU A 202 7.36 13.13 -25.08
C GLU A 202 6.42 11.99 -25.52
N SER A 203 5.11 12.25 -25.51
CA SER A 203 4.06 11.26 -25.76
C SER A 203 4.26 10.43 -27.03
N GLN A 204 4.85 11.02 -28.07
CA GLN A 204 5.20 10.32 -29.31
C GLN A 204 6.27 9.25 -29.14
N LEU A 205 7.29 9.49 -28.30
CA LEU A 205 8.32 8.49 -27.98
C LEU A 205 7.71 7.34 -27.18
N TRP A 206 6.87 7.66 -26.19
CA TRP A 206 6.17 6.65 -25.40
C TRP A 206 5.26 5.77 -26.27
N ILE A 207 4.44 6.36 -27.14
CA ILE A 207 3.59 5.61 -28.08
C ILE A 207 4.42 4.71 -29.00
N ALA A 208 5.53 5.23 -29.54
CA ALA A 208 6.41 4.45 -30.41
C ALA A 208 7.05 3.26 -29.67
N GLU A 209 7.43 3.44 -28.41
CA GLU A 209 7.96 2.38 -27.56
C GLU A 209 6.91 1.30 -27.25
N VAL A 210 5.70 1.70 -26.81
CA VAL A 210 4.58 0.78 -26.58
C VAL A 210 4.28 -0.03 -27.83
N ARG A 211 4.13 0.65 -28.98
CA ARG A 211 3.88 0.00 -30.27
C ARG A 211 4.96 -1.01 -30.61
N ARG A 212 6.24 -0.65 -30.46
CA ARG A 212 7.36 -1.53 -30.74
C ARG A 212 7.31 -2.78 -29.85
N ASN A 213 7.14 -2.59 -28.54
CA ASN A 213 7.23 -3.66 -27.55
C ASN A 213 5.98 -4.58 -27.56
N LEU A 214 4.80 -4.08 -27.96
CA LEU A 214 3.59 -4.90 -28.09
C LEU A 214 3.54 -5.73 -29.39
N THR A 215 4.24 -5.31 -30.43
CA THR A 215 4.14 -5.94 -31.77
C THR A 215 5.36 -6.77 -32.15
N LYS A 216 6.47 -6.63 -31.44
CA LYS A 216 7.70 -7.38 -31.71
C LYS A 216 8.05 -8.26 -30.54
N GLU A 217 8.37 -9.52 -30.84
CA GLU A 217 8.95 -10.41 -29.84
C GLU A 217 10.37 -9.95 -29.48
N ILE A 218 10.72 -10.07 -28.20
CA ILE A 218 12.07 -9.78 -27.71
C ILE A 218 13.00 -10.92 -28.11
N GLU A 219 14.08 -10.57 -28.79
CA GLU A 219 15.15 -11.50 -29.14
C GLU A 219 16.28 -11.42 -28.10
N VAL A 220 16.43 -12.48 -27.29
CA VAL A 220 17.55 -12.62 -26.35
C VAL A 220 18.74 -13.23 -27.10
N ASN A 221 19.50 -12.39 -27.80
CA ASN A 221 20.63 -12.76 -28.63
C ASN A 221 21.95 -12.11 -28.14
N GLN A 222 23.06 -12.28 -28.86
CA GLN A 222 24.35 -11.69 -28.46
C GLN A 222 24.31 -10.16 -28.31
N GLN A 223 23.48 -9.47 -29.09
CA GLN A 223 23.32 -8.01 -29.00
C GLN A 223 22.63 -7.60 -27.71
N PHE A 224 21.59 -8.35 -27.27
CA PHE A 224 20.94 -8.14 -25.98
C PHE A 224 21.94 -8.15 -24.83
N PHE A 225 22.83 -9.14 -24.79
CA PHE A 225 23.88 -9.24 -23.76
C PHE A 225 24.96 -8.16 -23.90
N ALA A 226 25.26 -7.71 -25.12
CA ALA A 226 26.19 -6.61 -25.34
C ALA A 226 25.60 -5.27 -24.84
N ASP A 227 24.31 -5.06 -25.03
CA ASP A 227 23.59 -3.85 -24.63
C ASP A 227 23.47 -3.72 -23.10
N PHE A 228 23.44 -4.85 -22.38
CA PHE A 228 23.47 -4.88 -20.91
C PHE A 228 24.70 -4.21 -20.28
N LYS A 229 25.78 -4.01 -21.04
CA LYS A 229 27.03 -3.39 -20.54
C LYS A 229 26.94 -1.88 -20.36
N THR A 230 25.92 -1.25 -20.96
CA THR A 230 25.68 0.19 -20.87
C THR A 230 24.36 0.44 -20.18
N GLU A 231 24.34 1.34 -19.21
CA GLU A 231 23.16 1.68 -18.41
C GLU A 231 21.93 1.98 -19.27
N GLN A 232 22.00 2.98 -20.16
CA GLN A 232 20.87 3.35 -21.01
C GLN A 232 20.26 2.15 -21.75
N LYS A 233 21.09 1.32 -22.40
CA LYS A 233 20.58 0.20 -23.19
C LYS A 233 20.14 -0.98 -22.34
N ARG A 234 20.75 -1.17 -21.17
CA ARG A 234 20.27 -2.14 -20.17
C ARG A 234 18.86 -1.74 -19.73
N ASP A 235 18.64 -0.47 -19.44
CA ASP A 235 17.34 0.03 -19.00
C ASP A 235 16.30 -0.08 -20.13
N ASP A 236 16.68 0.19 -21.38
CA ASP A 236 15.83 -0.08 -22.57
C ASP A 236 15.45 -1.56 -22.68
N ASN A 237 16.41 -2.48 -22.45
CA ASN A 237 16.16 -3.92 -22.46
C ASN A 237 15.24 -4.35 -21.30
N LEU A 238 15.41 -3.78 -20.12
CA LEU A 238 14.57 -4.06 -18.95
C LEU A 238 13.15 -3.54 -19.13
N ARG A 239 12.97 -2.37 -19.76
CA ARG A 239 11.64 -1.85 -20.15
C ARG A 239 10.96 -2.75 -21.18
N ALA A 240 11.70 -3.22 -22.17
CA ALA A 240 11.15 -4.20 -23.13
C ALA A 240 10.73 -5.48 -22.40
N LEU A 241 11.60 -6.05 -21.56
CA LEU A 241 11.31 -7.26 -20.78
C LEU A 241 10.09 -7.07 -19.86
N SER A 242 9.91 -5.90 -19.25
CA SER A 242 8.73 -5.58 -18.44
C SER A 242 7.43 -5.82 -19.20
N LEU A 243 7.32 -5.33 -20.43
CA LEU A 243 6.09 -5.50 -21.21
C LEU A 243 5.91 -6.95 -21.68
N ALA A 244 6.99 -7.64 -22.04
CA ALA A 244 6.93 -9.06 -22.35
C ALA A 244 6.56 -9.91 -21.12
N PHE A 245 6.98 -9.51 -19.92
CA PHE A 245 6.54 -10.11 -18.67
C PHE A 245 5.05 -9.89 -18.44
N SER A 246 4.52 -8.69 -18.68
CA SER A 246 3.07 -8.45 -18.62
C SER A 246 2.29 -9.32 -19.60
N ILE A 247 2.79 -9.50 -20.82
CA ILE A 247 2.19 -10.41 -21.80
C ILE A 247 2.20 -11.85 -21.28
N TYR A 248 3.33 -12.32 -20.73
CA TYR A 248 3.44 -13.65 -20.11
C TYR A 248 2.44 -13.83 -18.97
N MET A 249 2.36 -12.87 -18.06
CA MET A 249 1.46 -12.90 -16.91
C MET A 249 -0.02 -12.89 -17.34
N ALA A 250 -0.40 -12.07 -18.32
CA ALA A 250 -1.77 -12.03 -18.82
C ALA A 250 -2.18 -13.32 -19.54
N VAL A 251 -1.33 -13.83 -20.43
CA VAL A 251 -1.67 -14.99 -21.27
C VAL A 251 -1.59 -16.30 -20.49
N GLN A 252 -0.53 -16.47 -19.68
CA GLN A 252 -0.24 -17.75 -19.04
C GLN A 252 -0.72 -17.82 -17.59
N LYS A 253 -0.80 -16.67 -16.91
CA LYS A 253 -1.10 -16.61 -15.47
C LYS A 253 -2.43 -15.91 -15.14
N GLN A 254 -3.13 -15.38 -16.15
CA GLN A 254 -4.39 -14.65 -16.03
C GLN A 254 -4.29 -13.41 -15.12
N VAL A 255 -3.14 -12.74 -15.13
CA VAL A 255 -2.86 -11.55 -14.33
C VAL A 255 -2.84 -10.31 -15.22
N SER A 256 -3.52 -9.23 -14.82
CA SER A 256 -3.62 -8.01 -15.64
C SER A 256 -2.27 -7.32 -15.79
N PHE A 257 -2.16 -6.45 -16.79
CA PHE A 257 -0.93 -5.69 -17.02
C PHE A 257 -0.63 -4.75 -15.85
N ILE A 258 -1.65 -4.22 -15.18
CA ILE A 258 -1.49 -3.31 -14.04
C ILE A 258 -0.77 -4.03 -12.91
N THR A 259 -1.23 -5.24 -12.56
CA THR A 259 -0.61 -6.06 -11.53
C THR A 259 0.81 -6.47 -11.92
N SER A 260 1.01 -6.96 -13.14
CA SER A 260 2.32 -7.46 -13.58
C SER A 260 3.36 -6.35 -13.75
N GLN A 261 2.97 -5.16 -14.21
CA GLN A 261 3.87 -4.01 -14.30
C GLN A 261 4.33 -3.56 -12.92
N ARG A 262 3.44 -3.55 -11.92
CA ARG A 262 3.85 -3.22 -10.55
C ARG A 262 4.76 -4.28 -9.95
N LEU A 263 4.46 -5.56 -10.14
CA LEU A 263 5.33 -6.66 -9.72
C LEU A 263 6.74 -6.51 -10.31
N TRP A 264 6.82 -6.24 -11.61
CA TRP A 264 8.10 -5.98 -12.28
C TRP A 264 8.80 -4.74 -11.73
N GLY A 265 8.08 -3.65 -11.55
CA GLY A 265 8.58 -2.38 -11.01
C GLY A 265 9.18 -2.55 -9.62
N ALA A 266 8.42 -3.11 -8.67
CA ALA A 266 8.87 -3.37 -7.30
C ALA A 266 10.11 -4.28 -7.27
N PHE A 267 10.11 -5.34 -8.09
CA PHE A 267 11.27 -6.22 -8.22
C PHE A 267 12.49 -5.51 -8.82
N PHE A 268 12.29 -4.66 -9.83
CA PHE A 268 13.36 -3.88 -10.45
C PHE A 268 13.92 -2.81 -9.51
N GLU A 269 13.07 -2.13 -8.74
CA GLU A 269 13.46 -1.19 -7.69
C GLU A 269 14.31 -1.88 -6.64
N PHE A 270 13.88 -3.05 -6.15
CA PHE A 270 14.68 -3.90 -5.28
C PHE A 270 16.06 -4.18 -5.88
N LEU A 271 16.11 -4.69 -7.11
CA LEU A 271 17.39 -5.04 -7.74
C LEU A 271 18.30 -3.83 -7.95
N SER A 272 17.73 -2.68 -8.27
CA SER A 272 18.45 -1.44 -8.60
C SER A 272 18.90 -0.67 -7.36
N SER A 273 18.22 -0.82 -6.23
CA SER A 273 18.63 -0.24 -4.94
C SER A 273 19.95 -0.79 -4.42
N ARG A 274 20.38 -1.96 -4.93
CA ARG A 274 21.64 -2.59 -4.54
C ARG A 274 22.82 -1.87 -5.17
N LYS A 275 23.75 -1.44 -4.33
CA LYS A 275 25.03 -0.82 -4.75
C LYS A 275 25.97 -1.89 -5.33
N LEU A 276 25.76 -2.29 -6.59
CA LEU A 276 26.60 -3.28 -7.29
C LEU A 276 27.74 -2.61 -8.09
N PRO A 277 28.96 -3.20 -8.09
CA PRO A 277 30.03 -2.79 -8.98
C PRO A 277 29.63 -2.85 -10.47
N ARG A 278 30.13 -1.90 -11.28
CA ARG A 278 29.79 -1.78 -12.72
C ARG A 278 30.05 -3.07 -13.53
N ASN A 279 31.08 -3.83 -13.17
CA ASN A 279 31.37 -5.11 -13.82
C ASN A 279 30.28 -6.16 -13.53
N GLN A 280 29.60 -6.10 -12.39
CA GLN A 280 28.49 -7.00 -12.07
C GLN A 280 27.19 -6.60 -12.78
N LEU A 281 26.93 -5.30 -12.89
CA LEU A 281 25.80 -4.76 -13.65
C LEU A 281 25.84 -5.09 -15.14
N SER A 282 27.00 -5.49 -15.67
CA SER A 282 27.23 -5.76 -17.09
C SER A 282 26.84 -7.18 -17.53
N TYR A 283 26.47 -8.06 -16.58
CA TYR A 283 26.10 -9.45 -16.86
C TYR A 283 24.72 -9.76 -16.25
N PRO A 284 23.73 -10.18 -17.05
CA PRO A 284 22.38 -10.45 -16.55
C PRO A 284 22.34 -11.39 -15.34
N ASP A 285 23.04 -12.53 -15.37
CA ASP A 285 23.09 -13.45 -14.22
C ASP A 285 23.54 -12.76 -12.92
N GLN A 286 24.56 -11.89 -13.00
CA GLN A 286 25.06 -11.17 -11.83
C GLN A 286 24.09 -10.06 -11.39
N PHE A 287 23.48 -9.36 -12.36
CA PHE A 287 22.43 -8.38 -12.10
C PHE A 287 21.23 -9.01 -11.38
N PHE A 288 20.77 -10.19 -11.82
CA PHE A 288 19.63 -10.89 -11.26
C PHE A 288 19.98 -11.81 -10.07
N THR A 289 21.21 -11.82 -9.57
CA THR A 289 21.55 -12.61 -8.37
C THR A 289 21.40 -11.78 -7.11
N PHE A 290 20.70 -12.30 -6.08
CA PHE A 290 20.61 -11.68 -4.75
C PHE A 290 20.76 -12.72 -3.63
N SER A 291 21.00 -12.26 -2.41
CA SER A 291 21.08 -13.09 -1.20
C SER A 291 19.80 -13.03 -0.38
N GLU A 292 19.60 -14.01 0.51
CA GLU A 292 18.49 -13.99 1.47
C GLU A 292 18.47 -12.71 2.30
N GLU A 293 19.61 -12.35 2.91
CA GLU A 293 19.75 -11.13 3.72
C GLU A 293 19.33 -9.87 2.97
N THR A 294 19.73 -9.75 1.69
CA THR A 294 19.38 -8.58 0.89
C THR A 294 17.89 -8.49 0.61
N LEU A 295 17.23 -9.61 0.31
CA LEU A 295 15.79 -9.64 0.10
C LEU A 295 15.03 -9.44 1.41
N ASP A 296 15.45 -10.09 2.50
CA ASP A 296 14.85 -9.96 3.83
C ASP A 296 14.84 -8.51 4.31
N LYS A 297 15.97 -7.81 4.17
CA LYS A 297 16.08 -6.38 4.48
C LYS A 297 15.11 -5.53 3.64
N HIS A 298 14.97 -5.81 2.36
CA HIS A 298 14.04 -5.08 1.49
C HIS A 298 12.58 -5.33 1.90
N ILE A 299 12.21 -6.58 2.17
CA ILE A 299 10.88 -6.95 2.66
C ILE A 299 10.59 -6.26 4.01
N ALA A 300 11.55 -6.25 4.93
CA ALA A 300 11.43 -5.55 6.21
C ALA A 300 11.23 -4.03 6.04
N GLN A 301 11.89 -3.41 5.06
CA GLN A 301 11.72 -1.98 4.75
C GLN A 301 10.32 -1.68 4.19
N LEU A 302 9.77 -2.55 3.34
CA LEU A 302 8.40 -2.41 2.84
C LEU A 302 7.37 -2.54 3.97
N ILE A 303 7.58 -3.48 4.89
CA ILE A 303 6.67 -3.71 6.03
C ILE A 303 6.81 -2.61 7.10
N GLY A 304 8.04 -2.21 7.42
CA GLY A 304 8.40 -1.38 8.57
C GLY A 304 8.40 0.13 8.32
N GLY A 305 8.00 0.59 7.13
CA GLY A 305 7.87 2.02 6.83
C GLY A 305 6.88 2.69 7.80
N LEU A 306 7.31 3.78 8.45
CA LEU A 306 6.57 4.53 9.48
C LEU A 306 5.15 4.99 9.10
N LEU A 307 4.75 4.86 7.82
CA LEU A 307 3.50 5.35 7.24
C LEU A 307 2.90 4.41 6.16
N SER A 308 3.45 3.21 5.93
CA SER A 308 3.03 2.38 4.78
C SER A 308 2.39 1.06 5.19
N ASP A 309 1.21 0.78 4.64
CA ASP A 309 0.60 -0.56 4.59
C ASP A 309 1.28 -1.42 3.51
N GLY A 310 2.62 -1.42 3.51
CA GLY A 310 3.45 -2.06 2.48
C GLY A 310 3.47 -3.59 2.55
N GLN A 311 2.62 -4.19 3.38
CA GLN A 311 2.46 -5.64 3.51
C GLN A 311 1.99 -6.26 2.18
N ALA A 312 1.08 -5.59 1.47
CA ALA A 312 0.62 -6.02 0.17
C ALA A 312 1.78 -6.05 -0.84
N GLU A 313 2.59 -4.99 -0.89
CA GLU A 313 3.75 -4.95 -1.78
C GLU A 313 4.81 -5.97 -1.40
N ALA A 314 5.12 -6.12 -0.10
CA ALA A 314 6.05 -7.13 0.40
C ALA A 314 5.63 -8.55 -0.02
N ALA A 315 4.36 -8.90 0.17
CA ALA A 315 3.82 -10.17 -0.30
C ALA A 315 3.88 -10.27 -1.83
N ALA A 316 3.54 -9.21 -2.54
CA ALA A 316 3.59 -9.21 -3.99
C ALA A 316 5.01 -9.44 -4.52
N VAL A 317 6.04 -8.82 -3.94
CA VAL A 317 7.45 -9.07 -4.31
C VAL A 317 7.83 -10.52 -4.01
N LEU A 318 7.53 -11.02 -2.82
CA LEU A 318 7.98 -12.32 -2.37
C LEU A 318 7.29 -13.49 -3.12
N TRP A 319 5.99 -13.39 -3.38
CA TRP A 319 5.25 -14.37 -4.18
C TRP A 319 5.36 -14.13 -5.69
N GLY A 320 5.59 -12.89 -6.12
CA GLY A 320 5.80 -12.52 -7.52
C GLY A 320 7.18 -12.89 -8.05
N THR A 321 8.20 -12.97 -7.20
CA THR A 321 9.58 -13.29 -7.61
C THR A 321 9.67 -14.59 -8.42
N PRO A 322 9.09 -15.74 -8.00
CA PRO A 322 9.06 -16.94 -8.82
C PRO A 322 8.56 -16.73 -10.25
N TYR A 323 7.51 -15.92 -10.46
CA TYR A 323 7.00 -15.61 -11.80
C TYR A 323 8.00 -14.85 -12.66
N VAL A 324 8.68 -13.87 -12.07
CA VAL A 324 9.73 -13.10 -12.77
C VAL A 324 10.88 -14.03 -13.17
N TYR A 325 11.32 -14.90 -12.27
CA TYR A 325 12.44 -15.80 -12.55
C TYR A 325 12.08 -16.92 -13.54
N ASP A 326 10.88 -17.48 -13.46
CA ASP A 326 10.38 -18.44 -14.44
C ASP A 326 10.32 -17.82 -15.85
N PHE A 327 9.82 -16.58 -15.95
CA PHE A 327 9.83 -15.81 -17.19
C PHE A 327 11.25 -15.56 -17.73
N LEU A 328 12.16 -15.07 -16.88
CA LEU A 328 13.54 -14.76 -17.27
C LEU A 328 14.30 -16.02 -17.72
N LEU A 329 14.10 -17.15 -17.04
CA LEU A 329 14.69 -18.43 -17.41
C LEU A 329 14.13 -18.92 -18.76
N ASN A 330 12.81 -18.85 -18.95
CA ASN A 330 12.17 -19.25 -20.20
C ASN A 330 12.67 -18.40 -21.39
N LYS A 331 12.87 -17.10 -21.18
CA LYS A 331 13.48 -16.20 -22.18
C LYS A 331 15.00 -16.32 -22.28
N GLN A 332 15.63 -17.21 -21.53
CA GLN A 332 17.09 -17.42 -21.53
C GLN A 332 17.89 -16.15 -21.17
N VAL A 333 17.29 -15.24 -20.41
CA VAL A 333 17.96 -14.03 -19.90
C VAL A 333 18.90 -14.39 -18.75
N ILE A 334 18.52 -15.39 -17.96
CA ILE A 334 19.30 -15.91 -16.83
C ILE A 334 19.57 -17.42 -16.96
N GLY A 335 20.61 -17.89 -16.29
CA GLY A 335 20.93 -19.31 -16.16
C GLY A 335 20.13 -20.04 -15.07
N GLN A 336 20.09 -21.37 -15.17
CA GLN A 336 19.39 -22.26 -14.23
C GLN A 336 19.85 -22.08 -12.77
N ALA A 337 21.14 -21.79 -12.54
CA ALA A 337 21.69 -21.62 -11.20
C ALA A 337 21.12 -20.38 -10.50
N VAL A 338 21.01 -19.26 -11.23
CA VAL A 338 20.45 -17.99 -10.74
C VAL A 338 18.96 -18.16 -10.43
N HIS A 339 18.24 -18.86 -11.31
CA HIS A 339 16.84 -19.25 -11.08
C HIS A 339 16.67 -20.06 -9.79
N GLN A 340 17.38 -21.19 -9.65
CA GLN A 340 17.26 -22.06 -8.48
C GLN A 340 17.61 -21.35 -7.17
N GLN A 341 18.62 -20.46 -7.20
CA GLN A 341 18.98 -19.65 -6.04
C GLN A 341 17.83 -18.72 -5.62
N ALA A 342 17.23 -18.00 -6.57
CA ALA A 342 16.13 -17.09 -6.26
C ALA A 342 14.90 -17.83 -5.71
N ILE A 343 14.54 -18.98 -6.30
CA ILE A 343 13.44 -19.81 -5.79
C ILE A 343 13.74 -20.31 -4.38
N ALA A 344 14.97 -20.77 -4.10
CA ALA A 344 15.35 -21.22 -2.76
C ALA A 344 15.26 -20.10 -1.72
N VAL A 345 15.79 -18.92 -2.03
CA VAL A 345 15.75 -17.75 -1.13
C VAL A 345 14.30 -17.32 -0.84
N THR A 346 13.48 -17.20 -1.88
CA THR A 346 12.08 -16.79 -1.72
C THR A 346 11.28 -17.80 -0.88
N ASN A 347 11.49 -19.10 -1.06
CA ASN A 347 10.81 -20.12 -0.26
C ASN A 347 11.13 -20.02 1.24
N VAL A 348 12.38 -19.69 1.60
CA VAL A 348 12.76 -19.49 3.02
C VAL A 348 12.01 -18.28 3.60
N LEU A 349 12.00 -17.15 2.89
CA LEU A 349 11.36 -15.93 3.38
C LEU A 349 9.83 -16.03 3.39
N LYS A 350 9.21 -16.78 2.46
CA LYS A 350 7.76 -17.04 2.47
C LYS A 350 7.32 -17.69 3.77
N GLN A 351 8.08 -18.69 4.25
CA GLN A 351 7.74 -19.36 5.52
C GLN A 351 7.82 -18.39 6.70
N LYS A 352 8.87 -17.55 6.77
CA LYS A 352 8.98 -16.50 7.80
C LYS A 352 7.76 -15.55 7.75
N MET A 353 7.37 -15.10 6.57
CA MET A 353 6.22 -14.20 6.40
C MET A 353 4.89 -14.88 6.78
N ILE A 354 4.69 -16.14 6.41
CA ILE A 354 3.51 -16.93 6.80
C ILE A 354 3.39 -17.06 8.32
N GLU A 355 4.49 -17.34 9.01
CA GLU A 355 4.53 -17.46 10.46
C GLU A 355 4.25 -16.12 11.15
N PHE A 356 4.80 -15.02 10.61
CA PHE A 356 4.67 -13.69 11.19
C PHE A 356 3.26 -13.10 10.98
N PHE A 357 2.68 -13.26 9.79
CA PHE A 357 1.38 -12.71 9.42
C PHE A 357 0.24 -13.71 9.61
N ASP A 358 0.39 -14.70 10.48
CA ASP A 358 -0.44 -15.90 10.52
C ASP A 358 -1.97 -15.65 10.58
N LYS A 359 -2.40 -14.53 11.18
CA LYS A 359 -3.80 -14.06 11.28
C LYS A 359 -4.22 -13.13 10.15
N TYR A 360 -3.27 -12.53 9.44
CA TYR A 360 -3.46 -11.48 8.43
C TYR A 360 -3.33 -12.00 6.99
N LEU A 361 -2.94 -13.27 6.80
CA LEU A 361 -2.73 -13.85 5.46
C LEU A 361 -3.94 -13.73 4.55
N TRP A 362 -5.16 -13.69 5.08
CA TRP A 362 -6.38 -13.53 4.29
C TRP A 362 -6.40 -12.20 3.55
N GLN A 363 -5.77 -11.16 4.09
CA GLN A 363 -5.64 -9.87 3.40
C GLN A 363 -4.70 -10.00 2.19
N LEU A 364 -3.77 -10.96 2.23
CA LEU A 364 -2.74 -11.20 1.22
C LEU A 364 -3.10 -12.37 0.28
N ASP A 365 -4.33 -12.89 0.34
CA ASP A 365 -4.87 -13.98 -0.50
C ASP A 365 -4.72 -13.72 -2.00
N PHE A 366 -4.58 -12.47 -2.41
CA PHE A 366 -4.41 -12.11 -3.82
C PHE A 366 -3.27 -12.87 -4.52
N VAL A 367 -2.21 -13.26 -3.79
CA VAL A 367 -1.07 -14.02 -4.36
C VAL A 367 -1.50 -15.40 -4.88
N HIS A 368 -2.65 -15.90 -4.41
CA HIS A 368 -3.26 -17.16 -4.80
C HIS A 368 -4.40 -17.03 -5.82
N ARG A 369 -4.70 -15.80 -6.26
CA ARG A 369 -5.62 -15.55 -7.38
C ARG A 369 -4.93 -15.67 -8.73
N TRP A 370 -3.61 -15.61 -8.72
CA TRP A 370 -2.78 -15.85 -9.89
C TRP A 370 -2.66 -17.36 -10.10
N LEU A 371 -2.56 -17.83 -11.36
CA LEU A 371 -2.21 -19.23 -11.59
C LEU A 371 -0.79 -19.51 -11.05
N PRO A 372 -0.47 -20.72 -10.57
CA PRO A 372 0.82 -21.00 -9.94
C PRO A 372 2.01 -20.71 -10.87
N PRO A 373 3.16 -20.26 -10.32
CA PRO A 373 4.40 -20.12 -11.10
C PRO A 373 4.90 -21.52 -11.50
N ASP A 374 5.66 -21.60 -12.60
CA ASP A 374 6.10 -22.88 -13.19
C ASP A 374 7.06 -23.65 -12.27
N SER A 375 7.73 -22.94 -11.38
CA SER A 375 8.64 -23.46 -10.36
C SER A 375 7.97 -24.00 -9.08
N VAL A 376 6.65 -23.82 -8.92
CA VAL A 376 5.90 -24.26 -7.73
C VAL A 376 4.86 -25.30 -8.12
N SER A 377 4.73 -26.37 -7.32
CA SER A 377 3.74 -27.40 -7.60
C SER A 377 2.32 -26.90 -7.33
N GLU A 378 1.36 -27.33 -8.14
CA GLU A 378 -0.07 -26.98 -7.96
C GLU A 378 -0.59 -27.43 -6.59
N ALA A 379 -0.09 -28.56 -6.07
CA ALA A 379 -0.45 -29.08 -4.76
C ALA A 379 0.02 -28.16 -3.63
N ASP A 380 1.28 -27.72 -3.66
CA ASP A 380 1.84 -26.80 -2.66
C ASP A 380 1.12 -25.44 -2.72
N PHE A 381 0.89 -24.94 -3.93
CA PHE A 381 0.16 -23.68 -4.15
C PHE A 381 -1.27 -23.73 -3.59
N THR A 382 -1.99 -24.83 -3.82
CA THR A 382 -3.35 -25.02 -3.31
C THR A 382 -3.39 -25.17 -1.78
N ALA A 383 -2.39 -25.85 -1.21
CA ALA A 383 -2.27 -26.00 0.23
C ALA A 383 -2.00 -24.64 0.91
N GLU A 384 -1.10 -23.84 0.33
CA GLU A 384 -0.79 -22.48 0.78
C GLU A 384 -2.03 -21.57 0.65
N ALA A 385 -2.74 -21.60 -0.47
CA ALA A 385 -3.99 -20.85 -0.67
C ALA A 385 -5.05 -21.17 0.40
N THR A 386 -5.19 -22.45 0.77
CA THR A 386 -6.10 -22.87 1.84
C THR A 386 -5.69 -22.29 3.19
N LEU A 387 -4.38 -22.23 3.46
CA LEU A 387 -3.84 -21.64 4.69
C LEU A 387 -4.11 -20.13 4.76
N PHE A 388 -3.94 -19.42 3.63
CA PHE A 388 -4.23 -17.98 3.53
C PHE A 388 -5.71 -17.71 3.79
N ALA A 389 -6.60 -18.39 3.08
CA ALA A 389 -8.05 -18.21 3.21
C ALA A 389 -8.55 -18.48 4.64
N ARG A 390 -8.01 -19.51 5.31
CA ARG A 390 -8.42 -19.88 6.67
C ARG A 390 -7.87 -18.97 7.76
N SER A 391 -6.90 -18.11 7.47
CA SER A 391 -6.35 -17.21 8.49
C SER A 391 -7.39 -16.22 9.04
N ILE A 392 -8.43 -15.88 8.25
CA ILE A 392 -9.55 -15.05 8.73
C ILE A 392 -10.33 -15.73 9.87
N GLU A 393 -10.30 -17.06 9.97
CA GLU A 393 -10.97 -17.83 11.03
C GLU A 393 -10.22 -17.76 12.36
N LYS A 394 -8.98 -17.25 12.37
CA LYS A 394 -8.15 -17.13 13.58
C LYS A 394 -8.55 -15.92 14.43
N VAL A 395 -9.76 -15.98 14.98
CA VAL A 395 -10.33 -14.93 15.81
C VAL A 395 -9.66 -14.88 17.18
N THR A 396 -9.26 -13.68 17.60
CA THR A 396 -8.77 -13.42 18.96
C THR A 396 -9.83 -12.61 19.70
N PRO A 397 -10.44 -13.12 20.79
CA PRO A 397 -11.42 -12.33 21.53
C PRO A 397 -10.81 -11.05 22.11
N LEU A 398 -11.57 -9.96 22.13
CA LEU A 398 -11.15 -8.71 22.77
C LEU A 398 -10.78 -8.94 24.24
N ALA A 399 -9.71 -8.28 24.68
CA ALA A 399 -9.24 -8.38 26.05
C ALA A 399 -10.32 -7.88 27.04
N THR A 400 -10.46 -8.62 28.15
CA THR A 400 -11.36 -8.28 29.27
C THR A 400 -10.65 -7.54 30.39
N GLU A 401 -9.32 -7.46 30.34
CA GLU A 401 -8.50 -6.73 31.31
C GLU A 401 -8.08 -5.38 30.73
N PRO A 402 -8.22 -4.26 31.47
CA PRO A 402 -7.74 -2.96 31.04
C PRO A 402 -6.25 -2.95 30.71
N GLY A 403 -5.87 -2.23 29.65
CA GLY A 403 -4.47 -2.04 29.24
C GLY A 403 -3.79 -3.26 28.59
N LYS A 404 -4.52 -4.37 28.35
CA LYS A 404 -4.03 -5.50 27.56
C LYS A 404 -4.66 -5.49 26.17
N GLY A 405 -3.88 -5.91 25.15
CA GLY A 405 -4.37 -6.07 23.77
C GLY A 405 -4.36 -4.80 22.91
N ASN A 406 -3.78 -3.69 23.40
CA ASN A 406 -3.72 -2.46 22.62
C ASN A 406 -2.89 -2.61 21.33
N LEU A 407 -3.19 -1.77 20.32
CA LEU A 407 -2.51 -1.68 19.02
C LEU A 407 -0.97 -1.61 19.15
N GLU A 408 -0.49 -1.01 20.24
CA GLU A 408 0.93 -0.92 20.60
C GLU A 408 1.59 -2.31 20.75
N SER A 409 0.87 -3.31 21.24
CA SER A 409 1.36 -4.69 21.32
C SER A 409 1.53 -5.36 19.94
N PHE A 410 0.72 -4.97 18.95
CA PHE A 410 0.87 -5.39 17.56
C PHE A 410 2.10 -4.75 16.91
N TYR A 411 2.27 -3.43 17.02
CA TYR A 411 3.46 -2.73 16.51
C TYR A 411 4.77 -3.22 17.16
N ASN A 412 4.73 -3.61 18.43
CA ASN A 412 5.91 -4.17 19.11
C ASN A 412 6.33 -5.54 18.58
N GLN A 413 5.47 -6.30 17.88
CA GLN A 413 5.86 -7.57 17.24
C GLN A 413 6.73 -7.35 15.99
N PHE A 414 6.61 -6.20 15.32
CA PHE A 414 7.44 -5.86 14.16
C PHE A 414 8.89 -5.51 14.52
N LYS A 415 9.21 -5.36 15.81
CA LYS A 415 10.59 -5.13 16.28
C LYS A 415 11.48 -6.37 16.13
N ASP A 416 10.91 -7.54 15.89
CA ASP A 416 11.64 -8.79 15.70
C ASP A 416 12.15 -8.98 14.25
N PHE A 417 11.75 -8.11 13.31
CA PHE A 417 12.51 -7.96 12.07
C PHE A 417 13.85 -7.29 12.41
N ASP A 418 14.92 -7.70 11.73
CA ASP A 418 16.27 -7.14 11.90
C ASP A 418 16.32 -5.69 11.35
N LEU A 419 15.62 -4.80 12.05
CA LEU A 419 15.54 -3.37 11.82
C LEU A 419 16.74 -2.71 12.48
N ASP A 420 17.94 -3.27 12.30
CA ASP A 420 19.21 -2.59 12.53
C ASP A 420 19.39 -1.55 11.39
N ILE A 421 18.41 -0.66 11.28
CA ILE A 421 18.47 0.55 10.47
C ILE A 421 19.32 1.50 11.30
N THR A 422 20.63 1.42 11.10
CA THR A 422 21.51 2.52 11.48
C THR A 422 20.97 3.79 10.82
N ASP A 423 20.56 4.77 11.63
CA ASP A 423 20.00 6.09 11.28
C ASP A 423 20.89 6.98 10.36
N GLU A 424 21.83 6.42 9.59
CA GLU A 424 22.87 7.18 8.87
C GLU A 424 22.78 7.19 7.34
N GLU A 425 21.78 6.57 6.70
CA GLU A 425 21.55 6.79 5.26
C GLU A 425 20.14 7.37 5.01
N GLU A 426 20.03 8.70 5.13
CA GLU A 426 18.98 9.46 4.46
C GLU A 426 18.96 9.04 2.99
N SER A 427 17.84 8.44 2.57
CA SER A 427 17.54 8.10 1.19
C SER A 427 17.73 9.34 0.31
N GLN A 428 18.80 9.36 -0.49
CA GLN A 428 18.96 10.31 -1.57
C GLN A 428 17.99 9.89 -2.68
N PHE A 429 16.79 10.46 -2.66
CA PHE A 429 15.97 10.57 -3.86
C PHE A 429 16.85 11.15 -4.98
N LEU A 430 17.02 10.40 -6.06
CA LEU A 430 17.76 10.86 -7.23
C LEU A 430 17.10 12.13 -7.78
N PRO A 431 17.85 13.23 -8.00
CA PRO A 431 17.29 14.44 -8.56
C PRO A 431 17.07 14.26 -10.07
N ASN A 432 15.86 14.56 -10.53
CA ASN A 432 15.60 14.93 -11.92
C ASN A 432 16.57 16.05 -12.36
N PRO A 433 17.01 16.08 -13.64
CA PRO A 433 17.91 17.12 -14.13
C PRO A 433 17.25 18.51 -14.02
N ARG A 434 17.84 19.38 -13.17
CA ARG A 434 17.35 20.73 -12.85
C ARG A 434 17.22 21.62 -14.10
N PRO A 435 16.12 22.39 -14.23
CA PRO A 435 16.16 23.72 -14.83
C PRO A 435 16.32 24.79 -13.72
N SER A 436 17.38 25.59 -13.83
CA SER A 436 17.62 26.93 -13.22
C SER A 436 17.40 27.12 -11.71
N GLU A 437 18.44 27.55 -11.00
CA GLU A 437 18.43 27.88 -9.56
C GLU A 437 17.37 28.93 -9.18
N PRO A 438 16.54 28.69 -8.14
CA PRO A 438 15.77 29.73 -7.48
C PRO A 438 16.64 30.47 -6.41
N PRO A 439 16.30 31.72 -6.07
CA PRO A 439 17.16 32.60 -5.29
C PRO A 439 17.26 32.20 -3.81
N ASP A 440 18.43 32.52 -3.22
CA ASP A 440 18.84 32.31 -1.83
C ASP A 440 17.77 32.69 -0.79
N ILE A 441 17.24 31.68 -0.09
CA ILE A 441 16.43 31.86 1.14
C ILE A 441 17.33 31.57 2.34
N LYS A 442 17.47 32.55 3.23
CA LYS A 442 18.24 32.44 4.48
C LYS A 442 17.66 31.34 5.38
N SER A 443 18.55 30.53 5.95
CA SER A 443 18.20 29.46 6.90
C SER A 443 17.52 30.00 8.17
N GLU A 444 16.28 29.60 8.40
CA GLU A 444 15.63 29.75 9.69
C GLU A 444 15.97 28.57 10.62
N LYS A 445 16.06 28.86 11.92
CA LYS A 445 16.37 27.89 12.97
C LYS A 445 15.25 26.84 13.07
N PRO A 446 15.58 25.58 13.44
CA PRO A 446 14.59 24.52 13.53
C PRO A 446 13.50 24.89 14.56
N PRO A 447 12.21 24.66 14.23
CA PRO A 447 11.13 24.94 15.15
C PRO A 447 11.25 24.03 16.39
N LYS A 448 11.06 24.62 17.57
CA LYS A 448 10.99 23.85 18.81
C LYS A 448 9.82 22.87 18.73
N LYS A 449 10.06 21.60 19.09
CA LYS A 449 9.04 20.54 19.19
C LYS A 449 7.80 21.08 19.91
N ARG A 450 6.66 21.03 19.22
CA ARG A 450 5.34 21.44 19.74
C ARG A 450 4.93 20.43 20.81
N LYS A 451 4.62 20.90 22.02
CA LYS A 451 3.96 20.07 23.05
C LYS A 451 2.52 19.78 22.62
N SER A 452 2.04 18.56 22.87
CA SER A 452 0.64 18.15 22.65
C SER A 452 -0.36 19.17 23.26
N PRO A 453 -1.51 19.43 22.61
CA PRO A 453 -2.57 20.29 23.15
C PRO A 453 -3.01 19.90 24.57
N LEU A 454 -2.99 18.60 24.91
CA LEU A 454 -3.28 18.08 26.25
C LEU A 454 -2.21 18.49 27.28
N MET A 455 -0.93 18.49 26.88
CA MET A 455 0.16 19.01 27.73
C MET A 455 0.08 20.53 27.91
N GLN A 456 -0.44 21.26 26.91
CA GLN A 456 -0.65 22.71 27.02
C GLN A 456 -1.85 23.05 27.93
N ALA A 457 -2.89 22.21 27.91
CA ALA A 457 -4.04 22.33 28.81
C ALA A 457 -3.66 22.02 30.28
N ALA A 458 -2.79 21.01 30.51
CA ALA A 458 -2.27 20.69 31.84
C ALA A 458 -1.35 21.80 32.41
N ASP A 459 -0.45 22.35 31.58
CA ASP A 459 0.45 23.45 31.97
C ASP A 459 -0.33 24.75 32.33
N LEU A 460 -1.53 24.94 31.75
CA LEU A 460 -2.43 26.06 32.07
C LEU A 460 -3.19 25.87 33.39
N PHE A 461 -3.49 24.62 33.77
CA PHE A 461 -4.13 24.28 35.04
C PHE A 461 -3.17 24.42 36.24
N ASP A 462 -1.90 24.02 36.09
CA ASP A 462 -0.89 24.12 37.15
C ASP A 462 -0.46 25.58 37.43
N ARG A 463 -0.53 26.46 36.42
CA ARG A 463 -0.29 27.91 36.60
C ARG A 463 -1.39 28.61 37.39
N ASN A 464 -2.64 28.12 37.34
CA ASN A 464 -3.75 28.72 38.07
C ASN A 464 -3.84 28.28 39.54
N ASN A 465 -3.24 27.15 39.90
CA ASN A 465 -3.18 26.69 41.30
C ASN A 465 -1.97 27.23 42.08
N SER A 466 -0.89 27.60 41.40
CA SER A 466 0.33 28.15 42.05
C SER A 466 0.24 29.64 42.42
N SER A 467 -0.76 30.39 41.93
CA SER A 467 -0.90 31.83 42.17
C SER A 467 -1.77 32.23 43.38
N LYS A 468 -2.52 31.28 43.99
CA LYS A 468 -3.38 31.54 45.16
C LYS A 468 -2.66 31.48 46.53
N GLY A 469 -1.35 31.18 46.56
CA GLY A 469 -0.58 30.98 47.79
C GLY A 469 0.18 32.19 48.37
N LYS A 470 0.17 33.38 47.74
CA LYS A 470 1.01 34.52 48.18
C LYS A 470 0.27 35.86 48.29
N GLN A 471 -0.81 35.92 49.06
CA GLN A 471 -1.27 37.20 49.66
C GLN A 471 -1.80 37.00 51.09
N LYS A 472 -0.87 36.86 52.05
CA LYS A 472 -1.09 37.21 53.47
C LYS A 472 0.26 37.39 54.18
N LYS A 473 0.83 38.61 54.13
CA LYS A 473 1.64 39.24 55.19
C LYS A 473 2.14 40.64 54.77
N LYS A 474 1.98 41.60 55.70
CA LYS A 474 2.33 43.04 55.69
C LYS A 474 1.27 43.92 55.02
N ARG A 475 0.60 44.87 55.68
CA ARG A 475 0.88 45.58 56.94
C ARG A 475 -0.43 45.94 57.62
#